data_AF-X1EQD4-F1
#
_entry.id   AF-X1EQD4-F1
#
_cell.length_a   1.000
_cell.length_b   1.000
_cell.length_c   1.000
_cell.angle_alpha   90.00
_cell.angle_beta   90.00
_cell.angle_gamma   90.00
#
_symmetry.space_group_name_H-M   'P 1'
#
loop_
_entity.id
_entity.type
_entity.pdbx_description
1 polymer ?
#
loop_
_entity_poly.entity_id
_entity_poly.type
_entity_poly.pdbx_seq_one_letter_code
_entity_poly.pdbx_strand_id
1 'polypeptide(L)'
;MNKIKIAMIFGTRPETIKIFPIISEIKKYPHLIDYRIIVSGQHREMLDQMLEIFQINPDYDLDIMEQGQSLSDITKNSLLGIGKILKKERPSIVL
;
A
#
# COMPACT_ATOMS: atom_id res chain seq x y z
N MET A 1 -13.19 -22.43 -3.81
CA MET A 1 -12.56 -21.98 -2.54
C MET A 1 -12.55 -20.46 -2.55
N ASN A 2 -12.74 -19.81 -1.39
CA ASN A 2 -12.58 -18.36 -1.31
C ASN A 2 -11.10 -17.99 -1.49
N LYS A 3 -10.82 -16.97 -2.30
CA LYS A 3 -9.47 -16.42 -2.45
C LYS A 3 -9.01 -15.81 -1.12
N ILE A 4 -7.72 -15.93 -0.82
CA ILE A 4 -7.09 -15.23 0.30
C ILE A 4 -7.00 -13.77 -0.08
N LYS A 5 -7.61 -12.89 0.73
CA LYS A 5 -7.58 -11.46 0.48
C LYS A 5 -6.44 -10.80 1.23
N ILE A 6 -5.50 -10.17 0.53
CA ILE A 6 -4.29 -9.55 1.09
C ILE A 6 -4.35 -8.04 0.88
N ALA A 7 -4.11 -7.26 1.93
CA ALA A 7 -3.83 -5.83 1.80
C ALA A 7 -2.33 -5.60 1.93
N MET A 8 -1.69 -5.06 0.91
CA MET A 8 -0.27 -4.69 0.91
C MET A 8 -0.15 -3.19 1.14
N ILE A 9 0.51 -2.79 2.22
CA ILE A 9 0.61 -1.41 2.69
C ILE A 9 2.07 -0.96 2.70
N PHE A 10 2.38 0.12 2.00
CA PHE A 10 3.72 0.73 2.00
C PHE A 10 3.63 2.22 1.68
N GLY A 11 4.71 2.99 1.84
CA GLY A 11 4.64 4.44 1.65
C GLY A 11 5.93 5.12 1.25
N THR A 12 7.04 4.39 1.19
CA THR A 12 8.37 4.95 0.90
C THR A 12 9.05 4.22 -0.25
N ARG A 13 10.09 4.86 -0.79
CA ARG A 13 10.96 4.26 -1.81
C ARG A 13 11.62 2.94 -1.35
N PRO A 14 12.29 2.85 -0.18
CA PRO A 14 12.90 1.59 0.26
C PRO A 14 11.89 0.46 0.44
N GLU A 15 10.68 0.77 0.92
CA GLU A 15 9.61 -0.22 1.03
C GLU A 15 9.13 -0.68 -0.35
N THR A 16 8.95 0.25 -1.30
CA THR A 16 8.48 -0.08 -2.66
C THR A 16 9.47 -1.00 -3.39
N ILE A 17 10.77 -0.74 -3.26
CA ILE A 17 11.82 -1.61 -3.81
C ILE A 17 11.73 -3.03 -3.24
N LYS A 18 11.42 -3.17 -1.94
CA LYS A 18 11.35 -4.47 -1.26
C LYS A 18 10.03 -5.22 -1.48
N ILE A 19 8.93 -4.50 -1.64
CA ILE A 19 7.59 -5.10 -1.82
C ILE A 19 7.35 -5.53 -3.28
N PHE A 20 8.02 -4.90 -4.24
CA PHE A 20 7.83 -5.19 -5.67
C PHE A 20 8.00 -6.69 -6.04
N PRO A 21 9.03 -7.40 -5.55
CA PRO A 21 9.15 -8.85 -5.79
C PRO A 21 7.95 -9.65 -5.28
N ILE A 22 7.38 -9.25 -4.14
CA ILE A 22 6.20 -9.91 -3.54
C ILE A 22 4.96 -9.65 -4.41
N ILE A 23 4.72 -8.41 -4.85
CA ILE A 23 3.62 -8.06 -5.76
C ILE A 23 3.74 -8.87 -7.06
N SER A 24 4.94 -8.97 -7.60
CA SER A 24 5.22 -9.72 -8.84
C SER A 24 4.96 -11.21 -8.70
N GLU A 25 5.27 -11.80 -7.55
CA GLU A 25 5.00 -13.21 -7.27
C GLU A 25 3.51 -13.47 -7.04
N ILE A 26 2.83 -12.65 -6.24
CA ILE A 26 1.39 -12.81 -5.95
C ILE A 26 0.55 -12.74 -7.23
N LYS A 27 0.90 -11.87 -8.18
CA LYS A 27 0.24 -11.74 -9.49
C LYS A 27 0.17 -13.06 -10.28
N LYS A 28 1.05 -14.02 -10.01
CA LYS A 28 1.07 -15.34 -10.67
C LYS A 28 -0.05 -16.27 -10.19
N TYR A 29 -0.71 -15.96 -9.07
CA TYR A 29 -1.72 -16.83 -8.44
C TYR A 29 -3.12 -16.16 -8.35
N PRO A 30 -3.69 -15.65 -9.46
CA PRO A 30 -4.96 -14.92 -9.43
C PRO A 30 -6.16 -15.79 -9.04
N HIS A 31 -6.03 -17.12 -9.11
CA HIS A 31 -7.04 -18.07 -8.70
C HIS A 31 -7.05 -18.33 -7.18
N LEU A 32 -5.97 -17.98 -6.47
CA LEU A 32 -5.80 -18.19 -5.02
C LEU A 32 -5.83 -16.89 -4.23
N ILE A 33 -5.31 -15.79 -4.80
CA ILE A 33 -5.10 -14.54 -4.08
C ILE A 33 -5.91 -13.41 -4.73
N ASP A 34 -6.65 -12.67 -3.92
CA ASP A 34 -7.15 -11.33 -4.23
C ASP A 34 -6.31 -10.36 -3.41
N TYR A 35 -5.81 -9.27 -4.00
CA TYR A 35 -4.95 -8.34 -3.28
C TYR A 35 -5.29 -6.89 -3.56
N ARG A 36 -5.00 -6.02 -2.60
CA ARG A 36 -5.10 -4.57 -2.73
C ARG A 36 -3.77 -3.92 -2.36
N ILE A 37 -3.32 -2.99 -3.19
CA ILE A 37 -2.16 -2.15 -2.94
C ILE A 37 -2.66 -0.84 -2.33
N ILE A 38 -2.20 -0.55 -1.11
CA ILE A 38 -2.54 0.66 -0.37
C ILE A 38 -1.23 1.40 -0.15
N VAL A 39 -1.12 2.61 -0.69
CA VAL A 39 0.04 3.46 -0.46
C VAL A 39 -0.29 4.60 0.50
N SER A 40 0.60 4.85 1.47
CA SER A 40 0.38 5.95 2.42
C SER A 40 0.68 7.32 1.82
N GLY A 41 1.55 7.38 0.79
CA GLY A 41 1.96 8.64 0.18
C GLY A 41 2.90 9.49 1.05
N GLN A 42 3.41 8.98 2.17
CA GLN A 42 4.24 9.76 3.11
C GLN A 42 5.51 10.39 2.50
N HIS A 43 6.00 9.82 1.38
CA HIS A 43 7.07 10.38 0.55
C HIS A 43 6.62 10.46 -0.93
N ARG A 44 5.72 11.39 -1.26
CA ARG A 44 5.06 11.53 -2.58
C ARG A 44 5.99 11.36 -3.78
N GLU A 45 6.92 12.29 -3.98
CA GLU A 45 7.76 12.33 -5.19
C GLU A 45 8.60 11.07 -5.38
N MET A 46 9.22 10.57 -4.31
CA MET A 46 10.07 9.38 -4.38
C MET A 46 9.26 8.09 -4.52
N LEU A 47 8.05 8.05 -3.99
CA LEU A 47 7.14 6.92 -4.13
C LEU A 47 6.62 6.85 -5.57
N ASP A 48 6.16 7.97 -6.14
CA ASP A 48 5.60 8.03 -7.49
C ASP A 48 6.62 7.52 -8.53
N GLN A 49 7.89 7.92 -8.40
CA GLN A 49 8.99 7.41 -9.24
C GLN A 49 9.09 5.88 -9.19
N MET A 50 8.97 5.28 -8.00
CA MET A 50 9.06 3.82 -7.87
C MET A 50 7.81 3.12 -8.41
N LEU A 51 6.62 3.67 -8.17
CA LEU A 51 5.38 3.13 -8.71
C LEU A 51 5.40 3.11 -10.24
N GLU A 52 5.92 4.17 -10.86
CA GLU A 52 6.13 4.25 -12.31
C GLU A 52 7.14 3.22 -12.82
N ILE A 53 8.34 3.17 -12.23
CA ILE A 53 9.40 2.23 -12.61
C ILE A 53 8.92 0.77 -12.56
N PHE A 54 8.16 0.43 -11.51
CA PHE A 54 7.68 -0.93 -11.30
C PHE A 54 6.30 -1.21 -11.89
N GLN A 55 5.70 -0.23 -12.57
CA GLN A 55 4.35 -0.30 -13.15
C GLN A 55 3.30 -0.80 -12.13
N ILE A 56 3.38 -0.26 -10.91
CA ILE A 56 2.47 -0.56 -9.81
C ILE A 56 1.40 0.53 -9.77
N ASN A 57 0.15 0.14 -10.01
CA ASN A 57 -0.99 1.01 -9.80
C ASN A 57 -1.60 0.72 -8.41
N PRO A 58 -1.53 1.65 -7.46
CA PRO A 58 -2.17 1.48 -6.16
C PRO A 58 -3.70 1.48 -6.31
N ASP A 59 -4.37 0.59 -5.58
CA ASP A 59 -5.84 0.60 -5.46
C ASP A 59 -6.31 1.75 -4.57
N TYR A 60 -5.46 2.13 -3.60
CA TYR A 60 -5.71 3.21 -2.67
C TYR A 60 -4.44 4.01 -2.46
N ASP A 61 -4.56 5.33 -2.53
CA ASP A 61 -3.53 6.29 -2.17
C ASP A 61 -4.09 7.20 -1.07
N LEU A 62 -3.42 7.23 0.08
CA LEU A 62 -3.84 8.05 1.22
C LEU A 62 -3.34 9.50 1.13
N ASP A 63 -2.30 9.73 0.32
CA ASP A 63 -1.69 11.04 0.08
C ASP A 63 -1.47 11.87 1.36
N ILE A 64 -0.92 11.25 2.41
CA ILE A 64 -0.85 11.89 3.74
C ILE A 64 0.28 12.93 3.89
N MET A 65 1.09 13.15 2.85
CA MET A 65 2.27 14.00 2.94
C MET A 65 1.88 15.46 3.04
N GLU A 66 2.29 16.08 4.14
CA GLU A 66 2.14 17.51 4.38
C GLU A 66 3.48 18.14 4.75
N GLN A 67 3.70 19.39 4.32
CA GLN A 67 4.94 20.11 4.62
C GLN A 67 5.04 20.40 6.13
N GLY A 68 6.17 20.05 6.74
CA GLY A 68 6.38 20.28 8.18
C GLY A 68 5.64 19.32 9.11
N GLN A 69 5.10 18.21 8.59
CA GLN A 69 4.43 17.18 9.37
C GLN A 69 5.30 16.64 10.51
N SER A 70 4.71 16.45 11.69
CA SER A 70 5.34 15.72 12.79
C SER A 70 5.13 14.21 12.64
N LEU A 71 5.88 13.42 13.40
CA LEU A 71 5.65 11.97 13.49
C LEU A 71 4.23 11.63 13.99
N SER A 72 3.67 12.48 14.85
CA SER A 72 2.30 12.35 15.34
C SER A 72 1.28 12.55 14.23
N ASP A 73 1.52 13.50 13.32
CA ASP A 73 0.64 13.76 12.18
C ASP A 73 0.68 12.59 11.19
N ILE A 74 1.88 12.11 10.85
CA ILE A 74 2.06 10.93 9.99
C ILE A 74 1.33 9.72 10.57
N THR A 75 1.49 9.48 11.88
CA THR A 75 0.87 8.35 12.58
C THR A 75 -0.65 8.46 12.55
N LYS A 76 -1.19 9.63 12.93
CA LYS A 76 -2.64 9.90 12.95
C LYS A 76 -3.26 9.73 11.57
N ASN A 77 -2.69 10.36 10.56
CA ASN A 77 -3.23 10.35 9.19
C ASN A 77 -3.14 8.93 8.59
N SER A 78 -2.03 8.23 8.78
CA SER A 78 -1.90 6.81 8.38
C SER A 78 -2.95 5.93 9.04
N LEU A 79 -3.10 6.01 10.36
CA LEU A 79 -4.01 5.17 11.13
C LEU A 79 -5.47 5.38 10.70
N LEU A 80 -5.89 6.63 10.52
CA LEU A 80 -7.24 6.97 10.08
C LEU A 80 -7.50 6.53 8.64
N GLY A 81 -6.55 6.77 7.73
CA GLY A 81 -6.65 6.39 6.33
C GLY A 81 -6.72 4.87 6.15
N ILE A 82 -5.72 4.15 6.66
CA ILE A 82 -5.62 2.68 6.61
C ILE A 82 -6.85 2.06 7.27
N GLY A 83 -7.25 2.55 8.45
CA GLY A 83 -8.39 2.02 9.19
C GLY A 83 -9.71 2.06 8.41
N LYS A 84 -9.95 3.12 7.61
CA LYS A 84 -11.11 3.21 6.73
C LYS A 84 -11.07 2.15 5.63
N ILE A 85 -9.91 1.97 4.99
CA ILE A 85 -9.73 1.01 3.90
C ILE A 85 -9.87 -0.43 4.41
N LEU A 86 -9.24 -0.77 5.54
CA LEU A 86 -9.32 -2.12 6.10
C LEU A 86 -10.75 -2.50 6.50
N LYS A 87 -11.55 -1.55 6.99
CA LYS A 87 -12.99 -1.78 7.27
C LYS A 87 -13.79 -2.11 6.01
N LYS A 88 -13.45 -1.46 4.87
CA LYS A 88 -14.06 -1.69 3.56
C LYS A 88 -13.60 -3.01 2.94
N GLU A 89 -12.29 -3.22 2.88
CA GLU A 89 -11.69 -4.35 2.17
C GLU A 89 -11.78 -5.66 2.95
N ARG A 90 -11.77 -5.61 4.29
CA ARG A 90 -11.77 -6.77 5.19
C ARG A 90 -10.78 -7.87 4.74
N PRO A 91 -9.49 -7.54 4.58
CA PRO A 91 -8.50 -8.52 4.15
C PRO A 91 -8.30 -9.59 5.23
N SER A 92 -7.90 -10.78 4.80
CA SER A 92 -7.50 -11.87 5.69
C SER A 92 -6.08 -11.67 6.24
N ILE A 93 -5.22 -10.96 5.50
CA ILE A 93 -3.82 -10.69 5.85
C ILE A 93 -3.48 -9.24 5.49
N VAL A 94 -2.71 -8.57 6.33
CA VAL A 94 -2.08 -7.28 6.04
C VAL A 94 -0.57 -7.51 5.95
N LEU A 95 0.05 -7.02 4.88
CA LEU A 95 1.49 -7.04 4.61
C LEU A 95 2.03 -5.62 4.51
#